data_AF-A0A397EM00-F1
#
_entry.id   AF-A0A397EM00-F1
#
_cell.length_a   1.000
_cell.length_b   1.000
_cell.length_c   1.000
_cell.angle_alpha   90.00
_cell.angle_beta   90.00
_cell.angle_gamma   90.00
#
_symmetry.space_group_name_H-M   'P 1'
#
loop_
_entity.id
_entity.type
_entity.pdbx_description
1 polymer ?
#
loop_
_entity_poly.entity_id
_entity_poly.type
_entity_poly.pdbx_seq_one_letter_code
_entity_poly.pdbx_strand_id
1 'polypeptide(L)'
;MDHREIPIAALVDDRPSYRVDWWVRPSTNAMGKLFSKKSSWQWCQVALVGQTLTVFHHDKSLLSLATPSSTLARSSGGHSTYVLSGNGGVELLELHCPSATAIQKLVAAFGASQTSEHWTLPTSSSVLDELVDVAKTIVEGANVSPKKRPVVPTPTPSTATVAQVQAHIRRLVAIYNDMSAVATSKEALYKAVLQLEADYMADQSSLSPLVALVLEAYPDLEYATTAFQVSITECPVCETSLHLKQTIDIHVGGKMLHCRYCHTVLSYETFLLADLVKNHLPTTVEFHVGLFSKSTHVLPMPGVPADGKVKTFMDTLWSVLTDFSTKGGDKCPRHVYADVMGPVAKVLYRTDLVQHMYRVLLLTSHVASHAEYWALPVVIQASIRRFDQFRHIAQNVVAVGSPVASIDIALVAQSVQVFETSLMLPRDHGSRSLNVRLAETAVLFHEAFFEPYAPSIGLNQALWLSTKVFVQSQKKRWDQAH
;
A
#
# COMPACT_ATOMS: atom_id res chain seq x y z
N MET A 1 7.56 18.62 11.26
CA MET A 1 8.22 17.79 12.28
C MET A 1 8.13 18.57 13.56
N ASP A 2 7.23 18.15 14.43
CA ASP A 2 7.12 18.64 15.79
C ASP A 2 7.10 17.40 16.67
N HIS A 3 8.13 17.26 17.51
CA HIS A 3 8.43 16.07 18.30
C HIS A 3 7.86 16.20 19.71
N ARG A 4 6.60 16.59 19.84
CA ARG A 4 5.93 16.68 21.14
C ARG A 4 4.46 16.30 20.98
N GLU A 5 3.98 15.53 21.95
CA GLU A 5 2.63 14.98 22.10
C GLU A 5 2.38 13.62 21.42
N ILE A 6 3.18 12.63 21.83
CA ILE A 6 2.65 11.28 22.08
C ILE A 6 1.81 11.40 23.36
N PRO A 7 0.51 11.07 23.37
CA PRO A 7 -0.25 11.03 24.60
C PRO A 7 0.28 9.90 25.48
N ILE A 8 1.10 10.27 26.47
CA ILE A 8 1.48 9.43 27.61
C ILE A 8 0.23 9.23 28.46
N ALA A 9 -0.54 8.18 28.17
CA ALA A 9 -1.59 7.66 29.04
C ALA A 9 -1.87 6.18 28.75
N ALA A 10 -0.81 5.39 28.64
CA ALA A 10 -0.79 4.06 29.24
C ALA A 10 0.53 4.03 30.01
N LEU A 11 0.46 3.95 31.34
CA LEU A 11 1.60 3.52 32.14
C LEU A 11 2.15 2.27 31.45
N VAL A 12 3.39 2.35 30.95
CA VAL A 12 4.04 1.20 30.32
C VAL A 12 4.12 0.15 31.40
N ASP A 13 3.25 -0.84 31.28
CA ASP A 13 3.33 -2.03 32.07
C ASP A 13 4.62 -2.74 31.63
N ASP A 14 5.68 -2.64 32.43
CA ASP A 14 7.01 -3.23 32.15
C ASP A 14 6.99 -4.77 32.13
N ARG A 15 5.81 -5.37 32.31
CA ARG A 15 5.62 -6.81 32.26
C ARG A 15 5.59 -7.31 30.82
N PRO A 16 6.14 -8.51 30.57
CA PRO A 16 6.09 -9.14 29.26
C PRO A 16 4.63 -9.32 28.80
N SER A 17 4.39 -9.12 27.50
CA SER A 17 3.07 -9.32 26.91
C SER A 17 3.11 -10.13 25.62
N TYR A 18 2.09 -10.96 25.42
CA TYR A 18 1.84 -11.72 24.19
C TYR A 18 0.37 -11.57 23.82
N ARG A 19 0.08 -11.23 22.57
CA ARG A 19 -1.29 -11.01 22.08
C ARG A 19 -1.52 -11.83 20.82
N VAL A 20 -2.68 -12.46 20.73
CA VAL A 20 -3.08 -13.25 19.57
C VAL A 20 -4.60 -13.22 19.42
N ASP A 21 -5.08 -13.12 18.19
CA ASP A 21 -6.52 -13.07 17.91
C ASP A 21 -7.05 -14.43 17.47
N TRP A 22 -8.11 -14.93 18.10
CA TRP A 22 -8.69 -16.25 17.85
C TRP A 22 -10.20 -16.30 17.92
N TRP A 23 -10.75 -17.39 17.39
CA TRP A 23 -12.14 -17.77 17.63
C TRP A 23 -12.28 -18.33 19.03
N VAL A 24 -13.14 -17.70 19.83
CA VAL A 24 -13.44 -18.06 21.21
C VAL A 24 -14.93 -18.31 21.36
N ARG A 25 -15.31 -19.34 22.11
CA ARG A 25 -16.70 -19.56 22.54
C ARG A 25 -16.76 -19.93 24.02
N PRO A 26 -17.87 -19.64 24.71
CA PRO A 26 -18.06 -20.08 26.09
C PRO A 26 -18.24 -21.60 26.17
N SER A 27 -17.54 -22.27 27.10
CA SER A 27 -17.66 -23.71 27.35
C SER A 27 -18.98 -24.07 28.03
N THR A 28 -19.57 -23.15 28.80
CA THR A 28 -20.80 -23.39 29.56
C THR A 28 -21.87 -22.33 29.31
N ASN A 29 -23.13 -22.71 29.56
CA ASN A 29 -24.28 -21.80 29.46
C ASN A 29 -24.20 -20.60 30.42
N ALA A 30 -23.49 -20.72 31.55
CA ALA A 30 -23.28 -19.64 32.51
C ALA A 30 -22.36 -18.55 31.94
N MET A 31 -21.31 -18.97 31.22
CA MET A 31 -20.38 -18.06 30.51
C MET A 31 -20.99 -17.43 29.26
N GLY A 32 -22.09 -18.00 28.74
CA GLY A 32 -22.82 -17.48 27.60
C GLY A 32 -23.39 -16.06 27.75
N LYS A 33 -23.47 -15.50 28.97
CA LYS A 33 -23.87 -14.10 29.20
C LYS A 33 -22.78 -13.09 28.85
N LEU A 34 -21.51 -13.51 28.81
CA LEU A 34 -20.38 -12.66 28.43
C LEU A 34 -20.36 -12.39 26.91
N PHE A 35 -20.96 -13.31 26.13
CA PHE A 35 -21.00 -13.27 24.69
C PHE A 35 -22.39 -12.84 24.21
N SER A 36 -22.47 -12.04 23.14
CA SER A 36 -23.73 -11.50 22.62
C SER A 36 -24.71 -12.56 22.09
N LYS A 37 -24.22 -13.77 21.76
CA LYS A 37 -25.02 -14.92 21.35
C LYS A 37 -24.50 -16.19 22.04
N LYS A 38 -25.40 -16.94 22.68
CA LYS A 38 -25.07 -18.25 23.29
C LYS A 38 -24.42 -19.17 22.27
N SER A 39 -23.33 -19.85 22.65
CA SER A 39 -22.64 -20.89 21.86
C SER A 39 -22.07 -20.48 20.50
N SER A 40 -22.05 -19.19 20.15
CA SER A 40 -21.45 -18.72 18.90
C SER A 40 -19.95 -18.46 19.07
N TRP A 41 -19.14 -18.95 18.14
CA TRP A 41 -17.75 -18.52 18.00
C TRP A 41 -17.68 -17.01 17.72
N GLN A 42 -16.84 -16.31 18.48
CA GLN A 42 -16.56 -14.89 18.35
C GLN A 42 -15.06 -14.67 18.16
N TRP A 43 -14.69 -13.68 17.36
CA TRP A 43 -13.29 -13.30 17.21
C TRP A 43 -12.90 -12.45 18.41
N CYS A 44 -11.86 -12.86 19.13
CA CYS A 44 -11.43 -12.22 20.36
C CYS A 44 -9.91 -12.15 20.40
N GLN A 45 -9.38 -11.06 20.95
CA GLN A 45 -7.97 -10.95 21.27
C GLN A 45 -7.71 -11.62 22.61
N VAL A 46 -6.82 -12.61 22.62
CA VAL A 46 -6.27 -13.22 23.82
C VAL A 46 -4.95 -12.53 24.12
N ALA A 47 -4.90 -11.80 25.23
CA ALA A 47 -3.71 -11.09 25.68
C ALA A 47 -3.22 -11.70 27.00
N LEU A 48 -1.96 -12.11 27.02
CA LEU A 48 -1.23 -12.50 28.21
C LEU A 48 -0.32 -11.35 28.61
N VAL A 49 -0.46 -10.82 29.82
CA VAL A 49 0.38 -9.75 30.38
C VAL A 49 0.80 -10.14 31.79
N GLY A 50 2.10 -10.30 32.01
CA GLY A 50 2.60 -10.90 33.25
C GLY A 50 1.91 -12.24 33.54
N GLN A 51 1.36 -12.42 34.75
CA GLN A 51 0.62 -13.63 35.12
C GLN A 51 -0.89 -13.56 34.87
N THR A 52 -1.34 -12.68 33.97
CA THR A 52 -2.77 -12.48 33.69
C THR A 52 -3.08 -12.73 32.23
N LEU A 53 -3.99 -13.65 31.94
CA LEU A 53 -4.57 -13.86 30.61
C LEU A 53 -5.94 -13.20 30.55
N THR A 54 -6.11 -12.26 29.64
CA THR A 54 -7.35 -11.54 29.40
C THR A 54 -7.84 -11.78 27.98
N VAL A 55 -9.14 -12.07 27.83
CA VAL A 55 -9.81 -12.22 26.54
C VAL A 55 -10.64 -10.97 26.28
N PHE A 56 -10.35 -10.29 25.18
CA PHE A 56 -11.01 -9.07 24.74
C PHE A 56 -11.86 -9.34 23.50
N HIS A 57 -13.04 -8.74 23.44
CA HIS A 57 -13.86 -8.68 22.24
C HIS A 57 -14.13 -7.21 21.92
N HIS A 58 -13.48 -6.71 20.86
CA HIS A 58 -13.23 -5.26 20.69
C HIS A 58 -12.53 -4.71 21.95
N ASP A 59 -12.90 -3.51 22.40
CA ASP A 59 -12.31 -2.87 23.59
C ASP A 59 -12.81 -3.46 24.92
N LYS A 60 -13.71 -4.45 24.89
CA LYS A 60 -14.32 -4.99 26.11
C LYS A 60 -13.60 -6.26 26.56
N SER A 61 -13.02 -6.21 27.76
CA SER A 61 -12.56 -7.41 28.48
C SER A 61 -13.76 -8.31 28.80
N LEU A 62 -13.77 -9.50 28.21
CA LEU A 62 -14.78 -10.54 28.45
C LEU A 62 -14.45 -11.38 29.69
N LEU A 63 -13.17 -11.76 29.83
CA LEU A 63 -12.69 -12.63 30.89
C LEU A 63 -11.25 -12.28 31.21
N SER A 64 -10.88 -12.30 32.49
CA SER A 64 -9.50 -12.17 32.93
C SER A 64 -9.20 -13.25 33.97
N LEU A 65 -8.07 -13.93 33.82
CA LEU A 65 -7.67 -15.07 34.63
C LEU A 65 -6.22 -14.93 35.06
N ALA A 66 -5.94 -15.27 36.32
CA ALA A 66 -4.58 -15.47 36.78
C ALA A 66 -4.06 -16.80 36.22
N THR A 67 -2.98 -16.77 35.45
CA THR A 67 -2.41 -17.97 34.83
C THR A 67 -1.93 -19.02 35.83
N PRO A 68 -1.36 -18.69 37.02
CA PRO A 68 -0.90 -19.71 37.97
C PRO A 68 -2.01 -20.62 38.50
N SER A 69 -3.26 -20.15 38.51
CA SER A 69 -4.44 -20.90 38.95
C SER A 69 -5.32 -21.41 37.80
N SER A 70 -4.87 -21.26 36.55
CA SER A 70 -5.65 -21.59 35.37
C SER A 70 -4.94 -22.65 34.54
N THR A 71 -5.66 -23.41 33.73
CA THR A 71 -5.09 -24.40 32.83
C THR A 71 -5.50 -24.15 31.39
N LEU A 72 -4.57 -24.38 30.47
CA LEU A 72 -4.78 -24.36 29.04
C LEU A 72 -4.43 -25.74 28.49
N ALA A 73 -5.44 -26.50 28.06
CA ALA A 73 -5.24 -27.88 27.61
C ALA A 73 -5.90 -28.13 26.26
N ARG A 74 -5.37 -29.08 25.49
CA ARG A 74 -5.99 -29.48 24.22
C ARG A 74 -7.31 -30.20 24.49
N SER A 75 -8.36 -29.84 23.76
CA SER A 75 -9.66 -30.50 23.85
C SER A 75 -9.55 -31.95 23.34
N SER A 76 -10.30 -32.85 23.96
CA SER A 76 -10.37 -34.27 23.58
C SER A 76 -11.08 -34.49 22.23
N GLY A 77 -11.84 -33.50 21.74
CA GLY A 77 -12.71 -33.63 20.55
C GLY A 77 -12.19 -33.01 19.24
N GLY A 78 -10.99 -32.40 19.20
CA GLY A 78 -10.50 -31.75 17.98
C GLY A 78 -9.01 -31.39 17.98
N HIS A 79 -8.36 -31.52 16.81
CA HIS A 79 -6.93 -31.24 16.64
C HIS A 79 -6.54 -29.75 16.82
N SER A 80 -7.50 -28.84 16.70
CA SER A 80 -7.29 -27.38 16.68
C SER A 80 -8.02 -26.64 17.80
N THR A 81 -8.52 -27.34 18.82
CA THR A 81 -9.33 -26.74 19.89
C THR A 81 -8.68 -26.93 21.25
N TYR A 82 -8.63 -25.85 22.03
CA TYR A 82 -8.04 -25.79 23.36
C TYR A 82 -9.08 -25.28 24.34
N VAL A 83 -9.03 -25.77 25.57
CA VAL A 83 -9.92 -25.39 26.65
C VAL A 83 -9.12 -24.59 27.66
N LEU A 84 -9.64 -23.41 27.98
CA LEU A 84 -9.14 -22.56 29.06
C LEU A 84 -10.04 -22.76 30.28
N SER A 85 -9.45 -23.29 31.34
CA SER A 85 -10.13 -23.57 32.60
C SER A 85 -9.60 -22.68 33.71
N GLY A 86 -10.52 -22.20 34.56
CA GLY A 86 -10.19 -21.39 35.72
C GLY A 86 -9.77 -22.23 36.92
N ASN A 87 -9.72 -21.58 38.09
CA ASN A 87 -9.38 -22.24 39.35
C ASN A 87 -10.33 -23.43 39.63
N GLY A 88 -9.75 -24.56 40.04
CA GLY A 88 -10.49 -25.82 40.25
C GLY A 88 -10.83 -26.60 38.99
N GLY A 89 -10.28 -26.23 37.82
CA GLY A 89 -10.44 -26.99 36.57
C GLY A 89 -11.76 -26.78 35.84
N VAL A 90 -12.55 -25.78 36.25
CA VAL A 90 -13.82 -25.43 35.59
C VAL A 90 -13.54 -24.90 34.19
N GLU A 91 -14.06 -25.57 33.16
CA GLU A 91 -13.94 -25.13 31.78
C GLU A 91 -14.72 -23.83 31.56
N LEU A 92 -14.01 -22.78 31.12
CA LEU A 92 -14.58 -21.44 30.95
C LEU A 92 -14.78 -21.11 29.47
N LEU A 93 -13.73 -21.27 28.67
CA LEU A 93 -13.72 -20.92 27.26
C LEU A 93 -13.11 -22.04 26.43
N GLU A 94 -13.63 -22.21 25.22
CA GLU A 94 -12.99 -22.96 24.16
C GLU A 94 -12.36 -21.99 23.16
N LEU A 95 -11.11 -22.27 22.80
CA LEU A 95 -10.28 -21.52 21.87
C LEU A 95 -10.07 -22.40 20.64
N HIS A 96 -10.46 -21.93 19.47
CA HIS A 96 -10.17 -22.60 18.20
C HIS A 96 -8.96 -21.94 17.55
N CYS A 97 -7.83 -22.63 17.59
CA CYS A 97 -6.58 -22.19 17.02
C CYS A 97 -6.20 -23.10 15.84
N PRO A 98 -6.38 -22.63 14.59
CA PRO A 98 -6.02 -23.41 13.41
C PRO A 98 -4.51 -23.51 13.19
N SER A 99 -3.73 -22.58 13.77
CA SER A 99 -2.28 -22.53 13.62
C SER A 99 -1.57 -23.28 14.74
N ALA A 100 -0.85 -24.34 14.37
CA ALA A 100 0.04 -25.08 15.26
C ALA A 100 1.15 -24.16 15.79
N THR A 101 1.65 -23.25 14.97
CA THR A 101 2.67 -22.28 15.35
C THR A 101 2.15 -21.29 16.40
N ALA A 102 0.99 -20.67 16.17
CA ALA A 102 0.41 -19.69 17.09
C ALA A 102 0.03 -20.31 18.44
N ILE A 103 -0.49 -21.54 18.45
CA ILE A 103 -0.87 -22.20 19.69
C ILE A 103 0.34 -22.67 20.49
N GLN A 104 1.40 -23.15 19.84
CA GLN A 104 2.64 -23.49 20.53
C GLN A 104 3.23 -22.28 21.26
N LYS A 105 3.21 -21.10 20.62
CA LYS A 105 3.63 -19.84 21.26
C LYS A 105 2.77 -19.48 22.47
N LEU A 106 1.44 -19.56 22.36
CA LEU A 106 0.60 -19.28 23.52
C LEU A 106 0.82 -20.30 24.63
N VAL A 107 0.86 -21.60 24.33
CA VAL A 107 1.06 -22.65 25.34
C VAL A 107 2.40 -22.44 26.07
N ALA A 108 3.45 -22.09 25.34
CA ALA A 108 4.75 -21.78 25.92
C ALA A 108 4.71 -20.51 26.79
N ALA A 109 4.13 -19.42 26.29
CA ALA A 109 3.98 -18.17 27.05
C ALA A 109 3.10 -18.36 28.29
N PHE A 110 2.00 -19.09 28.16
CA PHE A 110 1.10 -19.44 29.25
C PHE A 110 1.83 -20.26 30.31
N GLY A 111 2.54 -21.33 29.92
CA GLY A 111 3.35 -22.13 30.84
C GLY A 111 4.46 -21.33 31.54
N ALA A 112 5.13 -20.42 30.82
CA ALA A 112 6.12 -19.54 31.43
C ALA A 112 5.47 -18.54 32.42
N SER A 113 4.31 -17.99 32.08
CA SER A 113 3.56 -17.07 32.94
C SER A 113 3.04 -17.72 34.22
N GLN A 114 2.80 -19.04 34.22
CA GLN A 114 2.40 -19.77 35.43
C GLN A 114 3.48 -19.73 36.52
N THR A 115 4.75 -19.57 36.14
CA THR A 115 5.88 -19.61 37.07
C THR A 115 6.45 -18.24 37.41
N SER A 116 6.36 -17.26 36.49
CA SER A 116 6.93 -15.92 36.66
C SER A 116 6.03 -14.83 36.11
N GLU A 117 6.00 -13.67 36.79
CA GLU A 117 5.38 -12.44 36.27
C GLU A 117 6.24 -11.75 35.20
N HIS A 118 7.54 -12.01 35.19
CA HIS A 118 8.51 -11.50 34.22
C HIS A 118 9.04 -12.62 33.33
N TRP A 119 8.12 -13.39 32.74
CA TRP A 119 8.45 -14.44 31.78
C TRP A 119 9.03 -13.87 30.47
N THR A 120 9.75 -14.71 29.75
CA THR A 120 10.18 -14.44 28.37
C THR A 120 9.56 -15.52 27.48
N LEU A 121 9.04 -15.13 26.32
CA LEU A 121 8.71 -16.12 25.29
C LEU A 121 9.96 -16.95 25.01
N PRO A 122 9.84 -18.26 24.70
CA PRO A 122 10.96 -18.99 24.14
C PRO A 122 11.39 -18.22 22.90
N THR A 123 12.60 -17.66 22.96
CA THR A 123 13.12 -16.84 21.86
C THR A 123 13.10 -17.68 20.60
N SER A 124 12.29 -17.26 19.63
CA SER A 124 12.71 -17.32 18.23
C SER A 124 14.18 -16.94 18.19
N SER A 125 15.03 -17.82 17.67
CA SER A 125 16.49 -17.62 17.67
C SER A 125 16.90 -16.31 16.98
N SER A 126 16.01 -15.71 16.19
CA SER A 126 16.19 -14.46 15.47
C SER A 126 14.86 -13.77 15.13
N VAL A 127 14.93 -12.48 14.77
CA VAL A 127 13.80 -11.73 14.17
C VAL A 127 13.28 -12.42 12.89
N LEU A 128 14.16 -13.11 12.17
CA LEU A 128 13.79 -13.88 10.98
C LEU A 128 12.80 -15.01 11.32
N ASP A 129 13.04 -15.73 12.43
CA ASP A 129 12.14 -16.80 12.88
C ASP A 129 10.75 -16.27 13.25
N GLU A 130 10.67 -15.07 13.85
CA GLU A 130 9.40 -14.40 14.13
C GLU A 130 8.61 -14.10 12.86
N LEU A 131 9.29 -13.55 11.84
CA LEU A 131 8.68 -13.24 10.55
C LEU A 131 8.22 -14.51 9.81
N VAL A 132 8.97 -15.61 9.93
CA VAL A 132 8.61 -16.91 9.36
C VAL A 132 7.41 -17.51 10.09
N ASP A 133 7.32 -17.37 11.40
CA ASP A 133 6.18 -17.86 12.18
C ASP A 133 4.88 -17.11 11.86
N VAL A 134 4.96 -15.82 11.51
CA VAL A 134 3.81 -15.07 10.96
C VAL A 134 3.34 -15.74 9.66
N ALA A 135 4.26 -16.06 8.74
CA ALA A 135 3.93 -16.75 7.50
C ALA A 135 3.30 -18.13 7.74
N LYS A 136 3.86 -18.93 8.66
CA LYS A 136 3.28 -20.22 9.07
C LYS A 136 1.86 -20.04 9.61
N THR A 137 1.64 -19.03 10.46
CA THR A 137 0.31 -18.74 11.03
C THR A 137 -0.71 -18.43 9.94
N ILE A 138 -0.32 -17.66 8.91
CA ILE A 138 -1.17 -17.39 7.75
C ILE A 138 -1.46 -18.66 6.96
N VAL A 139 -0.46 -19.50 6.66
CA VAL A 139 -0.66 -20.72 5.88
C VAL A 139 -1.52 -21.74 6.64
N GLU A 140 -1.23 -21.97 7.92
CA GLU A 140 -1.95 -22.92 8.76
C GLU A 140 -3.39 -22.45 9.06
N GLY A 141 -3.58 -21.14 9.25
CA GLY A 141 -4.89 -20.53 9.53
C GLY A 141 -5.91 -20.69 8.40
N ALA A 142 -5.44 -20.88 7.16
CA ALA A 142 -6.29 -20.96 5.96
C ALA A 142 -7.27 -22.14 5.97
N ASN A 143 -6.92 -23.23 6.64
CA ASN A 143 -7.59 -24.52 6.47
C ASN A 143 -8.78 -24.75 7.42
N VAL A 144 -9.08 -23.85 8.37
CA VAL A 144 -9.99 -24.23 9.48
C VAL A 144 -10.90 -23.11 10.00
N SER A 145 -11.22 -22.07 9.20
CA SER A 145 -12.18 -21.04 9.63
C SER A 145 -13.55 -21.64 10.01
N PRO A 146 -14.01 -21.50 11.28
CA PRO A 146 -15.24 -22.11 11.74
C PRO A 146 -16.46 -21.35 11.19
N LYS A 147 -17.14 -21.95 10.20
CA LYS A 147 -18.59 -21.88 9.89
C LYS A 147 -19.32 -20.53 9.89
N LYS A 148 -18.66 -19.37 9.94
CA LYS A 148 -19.21 -18.15 9.35
C LYS A 148 -18.65 -18.08 7.95
N ARG A 149 -19.54 -18.27 6.96
CA ARG A 149 -19.23 -17.95 5.57
C ARG A 149 -18.51 -16.60 5.57
N PRO A 150 -17.36 -16.44 4.89
CA PRO A 150 -16.95 -15.10 4.52
C PRO A 150 -18.18 -14.41 3.91
N VAL A 151 -18.42 -13.15 4.27
CA VAL A 151 -19.56 -12.37 3.76
C VAL A 151 -19.53 -12.32 2.22
N VAL A 152 -18.37 -12.65 1.64
CA VAL A 152 -18.07 -12.70 0.22
C VAL A 152 -17.57 -14.11 -0.16
N PRO A 153 -17.90 -14.65 -1.35
CA PRO A 153 -17.35 -15.93 -1.82
C PRO A 153 -15.83 -16.04 -1.68
N THR A 154 -15.34 -17.26 -1.42
CA THR A 154 -13.91 -17.57 -1.31
C THR A 154 -13.16 -16.93 -2.49
N PRO A 155 -12.03 -16.22 -2.24
CA PRO A 155 -11.23 -15.67 -3.33
C PRO A 155 -10.92 -16.76 -4.35
N THR A 156 -11.17 -16.49 -5.63
CA THR A 156 -10.70 -17.39 -6.68
C THR A 156 -9.18 -17.45 -6.58
N PRO A 157 -8.57 -18.64 -6.50
CA PRO A 157 -7.11 -18.75 -6.47
C PRO A 157 -6.50 -18.11 -7.72
N SER A 158 -5.35 -17.47 -7.55
CA SER A 158 -4.52 -17.08 -8.69
C SER A 158 -3.76 -18.27 -9.26
N THR A 159 -3.18 -18.07 -10.45
CA THR A 159 -2.25 -19.03 -11.07
C THR A 159 -0.86 -19.03 -10.43
N ALA A 160 -0.64 -18.22 -9.38
CA ALA A 160 0.65 -18.06 -8.71
C ALA A 160 1.13 -19.36 -8.07
N THR A 161 2.38 -19.72 -8.34
CA THR A 161 3.06 -20.85 -7.72
C THR A 161 4.31 -20.41 -6.99
N VAL A 162 4.73 -21.19 -5.98
CA VAL A 162 5.98 -20.93 -5.25
C VAL A 162 7.18 -20.85 -6.19
N ALA A 163 7.24 -21.73 -7.19
CA ALA A 163 8.34 -21.77 -8.16
C ALA A 163 8.41 -20.51 -9.02
N GLN A 164 7.26 -19.96 -9.46
CA GLN A 164 7.22 -18.70 -10.22
C GLN A 164 7.73 -17.53 -9.37
N VAL A 165 7.27 -17.40 -8.12
CA VAL A 165 7.73 -16.33 -7.23
C VAL A 165 9.22 -16.46 -6.94
N GLN A 166 9.74 -17.68 -6.70
CA GLN A 166 11.18 -17.91 -6.52
C GLN A 166 12.01 -17.58 -7.76
N ALA A 167 11.51 -17.89 -8.96
CA ALA A 167 12.16 -17.50 -10.22
C ALA A 167 12.20 -15.97 -10.36
N HIS A 168 11.10 -15.30 -10.01
CA HIS A 168 11.03 -13.84 -10.02
C HIS A 168 11.99 -13.21 -9.01
N ILE A 169 12.05 -13.69 -7.76
CA ILE A 169 13.01 -13.22 -6.75
C ILE A 169 14.45 -13.33 -7.25
N ARG A 170 14.83 -14.45 -7.90
CA ARG A 170 16.17 -14.60 -8.49
C ARG A 170 16.48 -13.54 -9.54
N ARG A 171 15.50 -13.17 -10.37
CA ARG A 171 15.64 -12.07 -11.34
C ARG A 171 15.82 -10.72 -10.65
N LEU A 172 15.05 -10.44 -9.59
CA LEU A 172 15.20 -9.22 -8.79
C LEU A 172 16.59 -9.13 -8.18
N VAL A 173 17.11 -10.23 -7.62
CA VAL A 173 18.47 -10.28 -7.04
C VAL A 173 19.54 -10.01 -8.11
N ALA A 174 19.42 -10.58 -9.31
CA ALA A 174 20.35 -10.31 -10.40
C ALA A 174 20.38 -8.82 -10.77
N ILE A 175 19.21 -8.21 -10.98
CA ILE A 175 19.08 -6.78 -11.28
C ILE A 175 19.66 -5.92 -10.14
N TYR A 176 19.39 -6.29 -8.88
CA TYR A 176 19.92 -5.58 -7.72
C TYR A 176 21.46 -5.59 -7.71
N ASN A 177 22.07 -6.75 -7.97
CA ASN A 177 23.52 -6.90 -8.01
C ASN A 177 24.14 -6.10 -9.17
N ASP A 178 23.55 -6.19 -10.37
CA ASP A 178 24.01 -5.45 -11.55
C ASP A 178 23.96 -3.94 -11.30
N MET A 179 22.85 -3.44 -10.76
CA MET A 179 22.72 -2.02 -10.45
C MET A 179 23.62 -1.59 -9.30
N SER A 180 23.82 -2.42 -8.27
CA SER A 180 24.73 -2.13 -7.16
C SER A 180 26.19 -2.01 -7.61
N ALA A 181 26.59 -2.76 -8.64
CA ALA A 181 27.93 -2.66 -9.22
C ALA A 181 28.20 -1.28 -9.87
N VAL A 182 27.15 -0.63 -10.40
CA VAL A 182 27.26 0.68 -11.07
C VAL A 182 26.90 1.85 -10.13
N ALA A 183 26.06 1.61 -9.12
CA ALA A 183 25.50 2.60 -8.20
C ALA A 183 26.40 2.95 -7.00
N THR A 184 27.61 3.45 -7.26
CA THR A 184 28.56 3.87 -6.21
C THR A 184 28.11 5.11 -5.43
N SER A 185 27.10 5.83 -5.93
CA SER A 185 26.45 6.99 -5.31
C SER A 185 25.03 7.15 -5.86
N LYS A 186 24.20 8.01 -5.25
CA LYS A 186 22.86 8.33 -5.78
C LYS A 186 22.94 8.96 -7.16
N GLU A 187 23.94 9.81 -7.38
CA GLU A 187 24.21 10.46 -8.65
C GLU A 187 24.65 9.45 -9.73
N ALA A 188 25.48 8.46 -9.37
CA ALA A 188 25.89 7.40 -10.28
C ALA A 188 24.70 6.50 -10.67
N LEU A 189 23.86 6.12 -9.70
CA LEU A 189 22.64 5.36 -9.98
C LEU A 189 21.71 6.13 -10.94
N TYR A 190 21.51 7.42 -10.68
CA TYR A 190 20.67 8.26 -11.52
C TYR A 190 21.18 8.36 -12.96
N LYS A 191 22.49 8.56 -13.15
CA LYS A 191 23.11 8.56 -14.48
C LYS A 191 22.99 7.20 -15.17
N ALA A 192 23.18 6.09 -14.45
CA ALA A 192 23.04 4.75 -15.01
C ALA A 192 21.60 4.48 -15.49
N VAL A 193 20.59 4.86 -14.68
CA VAL A 193 19.18 4.71 -15.07
C VAL A 193 18.83 5.61 -16.26
N LEU A 194 19.34 6.84 -16.34
CA LEU A 194 19.17 7.70 -17.52
C LEU A 194 19.80 7.07 -18.78
N GLN A 195 20.96 6.43 -18.64
CA GLN A 195 21.60 5.73 -19.76
C GLN A 195 20.76 4.55 -20.23
N LEU A 196 20.17 3.76 -19.31
CA LEU A 196 19.28 2.65 -19.68
C LEU A 196 18.05 3.12 -20.46
N GLU A 197 17.48 4.28 -20.11
CA GLU A 197 16.41 4.89 -20.91
C GLU A 197 16.92 5.32 -22.28
N ALA A 198 18.07 6.00 -22.36
CA ALA A 198 18.64 6.44 -23.63
C ALA A 198 18.94 5.25 -24.57
N ASP A 199 19.49 4.15 -24.03
CA ASP A 199 19.78 2.93 -24.77
C ASP A 199 18.50 2.26 -25.28
N TYR A 200 17.45 2.19 -24.44
CA TYR A 200 16.14 1.68 -24.85
C TYR A 200 15.49 2.53 -25.96
N MET A 201 15.62 3.85 -25.88
CA MET A 201 15.09 4.76 -26.90
C MET A 201 15.88 4.67 -28.21
N ALA A 202 17.17 4.32 -28.16
CA ALA A 202 18.00 4.09 -29.33
C ALA A 202 17.72 2.72 -29.99
N ASP A 203 17.52 1.67 -29.20
CA ASP A 203 17.21 0.32 -29.68
C ASP A 203 16.21 -0.40 -28.75
N GLN A 204 14.93 -0.40 -29.16
CA GLN A 204 13.86 -1.05 -28.40
C GLN A 204 13.89 -2.58 -28.50
N SER A 205 14.72 -3.16 -29.37
CA SER A 205 14.82 -4.62 -29.52
C SER A 205 15.77 -5.26 -28.51
N SER A 206 16.72 -4.49 -27.96
CA SER A 206 17.70 -4.94 -26.97
C SER A 206 17.33 -4.42 -25.58
N LEU A 207 16.46 -5.17 -24.88
CA LEU A 207 16.01 -4.77 -23.55
C LEU A 207 17.02 -5.12 -22.47
N SER A 208 17.44 -4.13 -21.69
CA SER A 208 18.14 -4.39 -20.44
C SER A 208 17.22 -5.15 -19.46
N PRO A 209 17.76 -5.96 -18.54
CA PRO A 209 16.95 -6.72 -17.58
C PRO A 209 15.99 -5.86 -16.75
N LEU A 210 16.43 -4.66 -16.35
CA LEU A 210 15.62 -3.70 -15.60
C LEU A 210 14.49 -3.10 -16.45
N VAL A 211 14.79 -2.69 -17.68
CA VAL A 211 13.75 -2.16 -18.58
C VAL A 211 12.72 -3.24 -18.90
N ALA A 212 13.15 -4.45 -19.23
CA ALA A 212 12.25 -5.58 -19.45
C ALA A 212 11.33 -5.82 -18.25
N LEU A 213 11.87 -5.75 -17.02
CA LEU A 213 11.07 -5.91 -15.80
C LEU A 213 10.04 -4.77 -15.62
N VAL A 214 10.38 -3.54 -15.98
CA VAL A 214 9.45 -2.41 -15.96
C VAL A 214 8.32 -2.59 -16.98
N LEU A 215 8.64 -3.01 -18.19
CA LEU A 215 7.64 -3.24 -19.24
C LEU A 215 6.66 -4.36 -18.83
N GLU A 216 7.16 -5.43 -18.20
CA GLU A 216 6.33 -6.51 -17.67
C GLU A 216 5.45 -6.06 -16.49
N ALA A 217 5.97 -5.22 -15.59
CA ALA A 217 5.21 -4.72 -14.44
C ALA A 217 4.13 -3.70 -14.84
N TYR A 218 4.26 -3.08 -16.01
CA TYR A 218 3.34 -2.05 -16.50
C TYR A 218 3.02 -2.24 -18.00
N PRO A 219 2.30 -3.32 -18.38
CA PRO A 219 2.09 -3.69 -19.78
C PRO A 219 1.20 -2.71 -20.56
N ASP A 220 0.33 -1.96 -19.88
CA ASP A 220 -0.57 -0.98 -20.52
C ASP A 220 0.13 0.36 -20.86
N LEU A 221 1.43 0.47 -20.61
CA LEU A 221 2.18 1.70 -20.86
C LEU A 221 2.91 1.60 -22.20
N GLU A 222 2.51 2.43 -23.16
CA GLU A 222 3.19 2.58 -24.45
C GLU A 222 4.47 3.41 -24.27
N TYR A 223 5.53 2.81 -23.74
CA TYR A 223 6.81 3.50 -23.55
C TYR A 223 7.48 3.91 -24.87
N ALA A 224 7.24 3.15 -25.95
CA ALA A 224 7.80 3.39 -27.28
C ALA A 224 7.46 4.77 -27.88
N THR A 225 6.39 5.42 -27.41
CA THR A 225 5.94 6.75 -27.88
C THR A 225 5.89 7.80 -26.78
N THR A 226 6.13 7.42 -25.51
CA THR A 226 5.89 8.28 -24.34
C THR A 226 7.05 8.42 -23.36
N ALA A 227 8.11 7.61 -23.45
CA ALA A 227 9.30 7.75 -22.62
C ALA A 227 9.97 9.10 -22.89
N PHE A 228 10.09 9.92 -21.84
CA PHE A 228 10.36 11.34 -21.93
C PHE A 228 11.53 11.72 -21.03
N GLN A 229 12.55 12.33 -21.63
CA GLN A 229 13.55 13.10 -20.89
C GLN A 229 13.01 14.51 -20.68
N VAL A 230 12.23 14.72 -19.61
CA VAL A 230 12.03 16.09 -19.14
C VAL A 230 13.40 16.62 -18.75
N SER A 231 13.89 17.68 -19.39
CA SER A 231 15.16 18.27 -18.98
C SER A 231 14.98 19.03 -17.66
N ILE A 232 15.27 18.37 -16.54
CA ILE A 232 15.19 18.94 -15.19
C ILE A 232 16.57 19.47 -14.78
N THR A 233 17.14 20.36 -15.61
CA THR A 233 18.46 20.94 -15.40
C THR A 233 18.43 22.41 -14.99
N GLU A 234 17.33 23.10 -15.25
CA GLU A 234 17.20 24.56 -15.07
C GLU A 234 15.80 24.92 -14.56
N CYS A 235 15.67 26.02 -13.84
CA CYS A 235 14.36 26.53 -13.44
C CYS A 235 13.55 26.89 -14.70
N PRO A 236 12.31 26.39 -14.86
CA PRO A 236 11.51 26.65 -16.07
C PRO A 236 11.04 28.11 -16.22
N VAL A 237 11.20 28.94 -15.18
CA VAL A 237 10.74 30.33 -15.16
C VAL A 237 11.90 31.32 -15.30
N CYS A 238 13.02 31.10 -14.61
CA CYS A 238 14.15 32.03 -14.59
C CYS A 238 15.45 31.42 -15.13
N GLU A 239 15.39 30.21 -15.69
CA GLU A 239 16.48 29.50 -16.38
C GLU A 239 17.74 29.26 -15.51
N THR A 240 17.64 29.49 -14.20
CA THR A 240 18.73 29.20 -13.26
C THR A 240 19.01 27.70 -13.23
N SER A 241 20.26 27.31 -13.49
CA SER A 241 20.70 25.92 -13.40
C SER A 241 20.47 25.31 -12.00
N LEU A 242 20.01 24.07 -12.00
CA LEU A 242 19.81 23.23 -10.82
C LEU A 242 21.01 22.33 -10.61
N HIS A 243 21.39 22.15 -9.35
CA HIS A 243 22.38 21.14 -9.01
C HIS A 243 21.82 19.74 -9.23
N LEU A 244 22.64 18.78 -9.66
CA LEU A 244 22.21 17.39 -9.92
C LEU A 244 21.42 16.76 -8.77
N LYS A 245 21.81 17.05 -7.53
CA LYS A 245 21.07 16.61 -6.33
C LYS A 245 19.62 17.13 -6.30
N GLN A 246 19.38 18.37 -6.70
CA GLN A 246 18.04 18.96 -6.79
C GLN A 246 17.25 18.29 -7.93
N THR A 247 17.90 18.05 -9.07
CA THR A 247 17.32 17.30 -10.19
C THR A 247 16.84 15.92 -9.74
N ILE A 248 17.68 15.14 -9.06
CA ILE A 248 17.33 13.80 -8.54
C ILE A 248 16.16 13.90 -7.56
N ASP A 249 16.24 14.84 -6.61
CA ASP A 249 15.21 15.05 -5.60
C ASP A 249 13.84 15.38 -6.21
N ILE A 250 13.80 16.13 -7.31
CA ILE A 250 12.57 16.49 -8.04
C ILE A 250 12.09 15.35 -8.92
N HIS A 251 12.97 14.82 -9.78
CA HIS A 251 12.63 13.87 -10.84
C HIS A 251 12.16 12.53 -10.28
N VAL A 252 12.96 11.91 -9.41
CA VAL A 252 12.70 10.56 -8.89
C VAL A 252 12.41 10.55 -7.39
N GLY A 253 12.82 11.60 -6.67
CA GLY A 253 12.56 11.77 -5.24
C GLY A 253 11.16 12.31 -4.91
N GLY A 254 10.42 12.84 -5.89
CA GLY A 254 9.08 13.41 -5.69
C GLY A 254 9.05 14.65 -4.78
N LYS A 255 10.19 15.32 -4.58
CA LYS A 255 10.25 16.51 -3.71
C LYS A 255 9.78 17.75 -4.45
N MET A 256 9.10 18.62 -3.70
CA MET A 256 8.83 19.99 -4.10
C MET A 256 9.89 20.90 -3.51
N LEU A 257 10.66 21.57 -4.35
CA LEU A 257 11.67 22.56 -3.95
C LEU A 257 11.18 23.96 -4.31
N HIS A 258 11.86 25.00 -3.84
CA HIS A 258 11.63 26.36 -4.30
C HIS A 258 12.87 26.84 -5.06
N CYS A 259 12.67 27.51 -6.18
CA CYS A 259 13.76 28.18 -6.87
C CYS A 259 14.39 29.23 -5.96
N ARG A 260 15.72 29.28 -5.90
CA ARG A 260 16.44 30.23 -5.02
C ARG A 260 16.32 31.68 -5.46
N TYR A 261 15.97 31.93 -6.73
CA TYR A 261 15.92 33.27 -7.32
C TYR A 261 14.49 33.75 -7.54
N CYS A 262 13.66 32.99 -8.27
CA CYS A 262 12.29 33.40 -8.57
C CYS A 262 11.24 32.85 -7.59
N HIS A 263 11.65 32.05 -6.59
CA HIS A 263 10.78 31.43 -5.59
C HIS A 263 9.65 30.53 -6.12
N THR A 264 9.57 30.28 -7.42
CA THR A 264 8.63 29.32 -8.02
C THR A 264 8.82 27.93 -7.41
N VAL A 265 7.70 27.25 -7.15
CA VAL A 265 7.71 25.85 -6.71
C VAL A 265 8.23 24.98 -7.86
N LEU A 266 9.23 24.16 -7.58
CA LEU A 266 9.86 23.23 -8.50
C LEU A 266 9.42 21.81 -8.11
N SER A 267 8.53 21.23 -8.91
CA SER A 267 8.09 19.84 -8.81
C SER A 267 8.16 19.18 -10.19
N TYR A 268 8.11 17.85 -10.25
CA TYR A 268 8.04 17.15 -11.53
C TYR A 268 6.88 17.64 -12.41
N GLU A 269 5.71 17.92 -11.80
CA GLU A 269 4.57 18.56 -12.48
C GLU A 269 4.91 19.93 -13.08
N THR A 270 5.69 20.75 -12.38
CA THR A 270 6.10 22.06 -12.88
C THR A 270 6.91 21.94 -14.17
N PHE A 271 7.80 20.96 -14.24
CA PHE A 271 8.63 20.71 -15.41
C PHE A 271 7.83 20.15 -16.59
N LEU A 272 6.86 19.26 -16.33
CA LEU A 272 5.91 18.81 -17.35
C LEU A 272 5.07 19.96 -17.91
N LEU A 273 4.58 20.85 -17.05
CA LEU A 273 3.83 22.04 -17.48
C LEU A 273 4.71 23.00 -18.26
N ALA A 274 5.97 23.15 -17.89
CA ALA A 274 6.92 23.98 -18.63
C ALA A 274 7.18 23.44 -20.04
N ASP A 275 7.37 22.12 -20.19
CA ASP A 275 7.48 21.48 -21.51
C ASP A 275 6.20 21.67 -22.34
N LEU A 276 5.03 21.45 -21.71
CA LEU A 276 3.73 21.67 -22.35
C LEU A 276 3.59 23.09 -22.90
N VAL A 277 3.83 24.09 -22.06
CA VAL A 277 3.67 25.51 -22.42
C VAL A 277 4.73 25.96 -23.43
N LYS A 278 5.98 25.49 -23.31
CA LYS A 278 7.09 25.93 -24.17
C LYS A 278 7.12 25.25 -25.54
N ASN A 279 6.82 23.95 -25.59
CA ASN A 279 7.08 23.12 -26.76
C ASN A 279 5.81 22.54 -27.42
N HIS A 280 4.66 22.56 -26.73
CA HIS A 280 3.46 21.85 -27.18
C HIS A 280 2.18 22.69 -27.27
N LEU A 281 2.14 23.86 -26.65
CA LEU A 281 1.03 24.80 -26.74
C LEU A 281 1.45 26.08 -27.46
N PRO A 282 0.56 26.66 -28.27
CA PRO A 282 0.78 28.00 -28.80
C PRO A 282 0.61 29.04 -27.68
N THR A 283 1.30 30.18 -27.78
CA THR A 283 1.11 31.30 -26.83
C THR A 283 -0.33 31.85 -26.87
N THR A 284 -0.94 31.81 -28.04
CA THR A 284 -2.31 32.26 -28.29
C THR A 284 -3.01 31.34 -29.29
N VAL A 285 -4.31 31.15 -29.13
CA VAL A 285 -5.13 30.37 -30.06
C VAL A 285 -6.08 31.30 -30.79
N GLU A 286 -5.98 31.32 -32.13
CA GLU A 286 -6.84 32.12 -33.00
C GLU A 286 -7.96 31.27 -33.59
N PHE A 287 -9.20 31.77 -33.57
CA PHE A 287 -10.34 31.09 -34.19
C PHE A 287 -11.41 32.09 -34.65
N HIS A 288 -12.34 31.61 -35.48
CA HIS A 288 -13.36 32.43 -36.11
C HIS A 288 -14.76 32.10 -35.58
N VAL A 289 -15.55 33.13 -35.27
CA VAL A 289 -16.97 33.01 -34.86
C VAL A 289 -17.83 34.11 -35.50
N GLY A 290 -19.15 34.02 -35.29
CA GLY A 290 -20.14 34.92 -35.88
C GLY A 290 -20.60 34.50 -37.27
N LEU A 291 -21.55 35.26 -37.85
CA LEU A 291 -22.16 34.96 -39.15
C LEU A 291 -21.09 34.87 -40.24
N PHE A 292 -20.97 33.71 -40.89
CA PHE A 292 -19.95 33.41 -41.91
C PHE A 292 -18.49 33.47 -41.42
N SER A 293 -18.22 33.25 -40.12
CA SER A 293 -16.86 33.19 -39.56
C SER A 293 -16.04 34.48 -39.79
N LYS A 294 -16.70 35.63 -39.85
CA LYS A 294 -16.04 36.91 -40.17
C LYS A 294 -15.30 37.55 -38.99
N SER A 295 -15.51 37.07 -37.75
CA SER A 295 -14.86 37.65 -36.57
C SER A 295 -13.75 36.72 -36.08
N THR A 296 -12.51 37.16 -36.19
CA THR A 296 -11.35 36.48 -35.62
C THR A 296 -11.20 36.85 -34.15
N HIS A 297 -11.03 35.86 -33.29
CA HIS A 297 -10.78 36.01 -31.87
C HIS A 297 -9.50 35.30 -31.47
N VAL A 298 -8.85 35.83 -30.46
CA VAL A 298 -7.57 35.33 -29.93
C VAL A 298 -7.74 35.06 -28.44
N LEU A 299 -7.41 33.84 -28.01
CA LEU A 299 -7.37 33.47 -26.59
C LEU A 299 -5.92 33.28 -26.13
N PRO A 300 -5.48 33.93 -25.04
CA PRO A 300 -4.16 33.69 -24.47
C PRO A 300 -4.14 32.33 -23.77
N MET A 301 -3.11 31.53 -24.02
CA MET A 301 -2.90 30.28 -23.27
C MET A 301 -2.26 30.57 -21.91
N PRO A 302 -2.63 29.83 -20.85
CA PRO A 302 -2.04 30.02 -19.53
C PRO A 302 -0.56 29.65 -19.51
N GLY A 303 0.22 30.39 -18.74
CA GLY A 303 1.60 30.02 -18.39
C GLY A 303 1.67 28.97 -17.28
N VAL A 304 2.88 28.65 -16.84
CA VAL A 304 3.10 27.76 -15.68
C VAL A 304 2.61 28.46 -14.40
N PRO A 305 1.72 27.84 -13.61
CA PRO A 305 1.20 28.45 -12.38
C PRO A 305 2.28 28.53 -11.30
N ALA A 306 2.17 29.52 -10.41
CA ALA A 306 3.17 29.77 -9.37
C ALA A 306 3.31 28.61 -8.35
N ASP A 307 2.21 27.88 -8.11
CA ASP A 307 2.19 26.69 -7.26
C ASP A 307 2.69 25.42 -7.95
N GLY A 308 2.95 25.49 -9.27
CA GLY A 308 3.50 24.41 -10.07
C GLY A 308 2.59 23.21 -10.27
N LYS A 309 1.27 23.34 -10.00
CA LYS A 309 0.32 22.21 -10.02
C LYS A 309 -0.42 22.09 -11.33
N VAL A 310 -0.57 20.85 -11.81
CA VAL A 310 -1.39 20.53 -13.00
C VAL A 310 -2.84 20.95 -12.78
N LYS A 311 -3.39 20.74 -11.59
CA LYS A 311 -4.79 21.14 -11.28
C LYS A 311 -5.02 22.63 -11.50
N THR A 312 -4.14 23.48 -11.00
CA THR A 312 -4.25 24.94 -11.11
C THR A 312 -4.15 25.39 -12.57
N PHE A 313 -3.24 24.77 -13.34
CA PHE A 313 -3.14 24.99 -14.77
C PHE A 313 -4.43 24.59 -15.50
N MET A 314 -4.96 23.39 -15.23
CA MET A 314 -6.18 22.89 -15.87
C MET A 314 -7.41 23.73 -15.52
N ASP A 315 -7.58 24.13 -14.25
CA ASP A 315 -8.66 25.01 -13.82
C ASP A 315 -8.61 26.36 -14.58
N THR A 316 -7.41 26.91 -14.77
CA THR A 316 -7.19 28.15 -15.53
C THR A 316 -7.45 27.97 -17.03
N LEU A 317 -6.94 26.89 -17.63
CA LEU A 317 -7.15 26.57 -19.03
C LEU A 317 -8.64 26.37 -19.35
N TRP A 318 -9.37 25.69 -18.46
CA TRP A 318 -10.81 25.51 -18.58
C TRP A 318 -11.53 26.86 -18.59
N SER A 319 -11.24 27.72 -17.60
CA SER A 319 -11.82 29.06 -17.53
C SER A 319 -11.56 29.86 -18.81
N VAL A 320 -10.34 29.85 -19.35
CA VAL A 320 -10.00 30.54 -20.62
C VAL A 320 -10.88 30.06 -21.78
N LEU A 321 -11.11 28.76 -21.90
CA LEU A 321 -11.88 28.19 -23.02
C LEU A 321 -13.40 28.33 -22.82
N THR A 322 -13.91 28.20 -21.59
CA THR A 322 -15.35 28.18 -21.30
C THR A 322 -15.95 29.56 -21.09
N ASP A 323 -15.17 30.49 -20.54
CA ASP A 323 -15.68 31.81 -20.16
C ASP A 323 -15.71 32.76 -21.37
N PHE A 324 -15.08 32.39 -22.48
CA PHE A 324 -15.21 33.11 -23.74
C PHE A 324 -16.68 33.18 -24.20
N SER A 325 -17.13 34.40 -24.49
CA SER A 325 -18.43 34.65 -25.09
C SER A 325 -18.39 35.94 -25.91
N THR A 326 -18.90 35.92 -27.14
CA THR A 326 -19.13 37.16 -27.88
C THR A 326 -20.37 37.88 -27.36
N LYS A 327 -20.55 39.16 -27.75
CA LYS A 327 -21.79 39.91 -27.49
C LYS A 327 -23.04 39.23 -28.07
N GLY A 328 -22.87 38.39 -29.10
CA GLY A 328 -23.92 37.59 -29.73
C GLY A 328 -24.17 36.23 -29.05
N GLY A 329 -23.42 35.90 -28.00
CA GLY A 329 -23.53 34.63 -27.28
C GLY A 329 -22.74 33.47 -27.88
N ASP A 330 -21.95 33.70 -28.93
CA ASP A 330 -21.10 32.65 -29.51
C ASP A 330 -20.03 32.22 -28.51
N LYS A 331 -19.85 30.90 -28.39
CA LYS A 331 -18.85 30.27 -27.53
C LYS A 331 -17.62 29.85 -28.34
N CYS A 332 -16.57 29.45 -27.63
CA CYS A 332 -15.39 28.86 -28.24
C CYS A 332 -15.81 27.60 -29.02
N PRO A 333 -15.43 27.44 -30.30
CA PRO A 333 -15.79 26.28 -31.10
C PRO A 333 -15.19 24.97 -30.56
N ARG A 334 -15.92 23.86 -30.66
CA ARG A 334 -15.44 22.54 -30.17
C ARG A 334 -14.11 22.06 -30.75
N HIS A 335 -13.79 22.43 -32.01
CA HIS A 335 -12.51 22.04 -32.61
C HIS A 335 -11.32 22.71 -31.89
N VAL A 336 -11.48 23.97 -31.46
CA VAL A 336 -10.46 24.68 -30.69
C VAL A 336 -10.17 23.97 -29.36
N TYR A 337 -11.21 23.44 -28.69
CA TYR A 337 -11.02 22.61 -27.49
C TYR A 337 -10.20 21.36 -27.82
N ALA A 338 -10.51 20.67 -28.91
CA ALA A 338 -9.78 19.46 -29.30
C ALA A 338 -8.31 19.75 -29.67
N ASP A 339 -8.07 20.85 -30.38
CA ASP A 339 -6.74 21.28 -30.83
C ASP A 339 -5.84 21.66 -29.64
N VAL A 340 -6.40 22.23 -28.58
CA VAL A 340 -5.69 22.53 -27.33
C VAL A 340 -5.55 21.28 -26.45
N MET A 341 -6.60 20.47 -26.32
CA MET A 341 -6.61 19.34 -25.40
C MET A 341 -5.85 18.12 -25.88
N GLY A 342 -5.66 17.95 -27.19
CA GLY A 342 -4.81 16.91 -27.76
C GLY A 342 -3.37 16.98 -27.22
N PRO A 343 -2.66 18.12 -27.39
CA PRO A 343 -1.34 18.32 -26.83
C PRO A 343 -1.29 18.22 -25.30
N VAL A 344 -2.28 18.78 -24.59
CA VAL A 344 -2.36 18.70 -23.11
C VAL A 344 -2.41 17.24 -22.65
N ALA A 345 -3.32 16.45 -23.21
CA ALA A 345 -3.42 15.02 -22.91
C ALA A 345 -2.13 14.29 -23.27
N LYS A 346 -1.54 14.60 -24.43
CA LYS A 346 -0.28 13.98 -24.90
C LYS A 346 0.89 14.24 -23.96
N VAL A 347 0.97 15.39 -23.30
CA VAL A 347 2.08 15.72 -22.36
C VAL A 347 1.78 15.25 -20.94
N LEU A 348 0.58 15.52 -20.43
CA LEU A 348 0.24 15.22 -19.04
C LEU A 348 0.04 13.73 -18.74
N TYR A 349 -0.28 12.93 -19.76
CA TYR A 349 -0.37 11.47 -19.64
C TYR A 349 0.92 10.74 -20.07
N ARG A 350 2.02 11.47 -20.29
CA ARG A 350 3.31 10.83 -20.59
C ARG A 350 3.76 9.96 -19.43
N THR A 351 4.49 8.91 -19.80
CA THR A 351 5.04 7.96 -18.86
C THR A 351 6.55 8.15 -18.79
N ASP A 352 7.05 8.33 -17.59
CA ASP A 352 8.47 8.51 -17.32
C ASP A 352 9.11 7.15 -17.00
N LEU A 353 9.90 6.60 -17.93
CA LEU A 353 10.51 5.29 -17.77
C LEU A 353 11.52 5.29 -16.62
N VAL A 354 12.25 6.39 -16.41
CA VAL A 354 13.19 6.57 -15.29
C VAL A 354 12.46 6.46 -13.95
N GLN A 355 11.35 7.15 -13.75
CA GLN A 355 10.56 7.02 -12.53
C GLN A 355 10.05 5.59 -12.32
N HIS A 356 9.65 4.87 -13.38
CA HIS A 356 9.19 3.48 -13.26
C HIS A 356 10.35 2.52 -12.94
N MET A 357 11.53 2.71 -13.54
CA MET A 357 12.75 2.01 -13.17
C MET A 357 13.08 2.22 -11.68
N TYR A 358 13.00 3.46 -11.17
CA TYR A 358 13.21 3.73 -9.75
C TYR A 358 12.17 3.05 -8.84
N ARG A 359 10.89 3.01 -9.24
CA ARG A 359 9.84 2.29 -8.48
C ARG A 359 10.13 0.79 -8.40
N VAL A 360 10.50 0.18 -9.53
CA VAL A 360 10.89 -1.24 -9.58
C VAL A 360 12.14 -1.46 -8.73
N LEU A 361 13.16 -0.61 -8.84
CA LEU A 361 14.38 -0.71 -8.02
C LEU A 361 14.11 -0.57 -6.53
N LEU A 362 13.13 0.24 -6.12
CA LEU A 362 12.72 0.34 -4.72
C LEU A 362 12.20 -1.02 -4.23
N LEU A 363 11.25 -1.64 -4.93
CA LEU A 363 10.75 -2.97 -4.57
C LEU A 363 11.89 -4.01 -4.60
N THR A 364 12.67 -4.02 -5.68
CA THR A 364 13.82 -4.90 -5.86
C THR A 364 14.79 -4.80 -4.69
N SER A 365 15.11 -3.60 -4.21
CA SER A 365 16.01 -3.42 -3.07
C SER A 365 15.48 -4.02 -1.76
N HIS A 366 14.17 -3.92 -1.49
CA HIS A 366 13.54 -4.49 -0.29
C HIS A 366 13.46 -6.02 -0.33
N VAL A 367 13.31 -6.59 -1.54
CA VAL A 367 13.23 -8.04 -1.72
C VAL A 367 14.63 -8.64 -1.77
N ALA A 368 15.54 -8.08 -2.57
CA ALA A 368 16.89 -8.59 -2.75
C ALA A 368 17.73 -8.51 -1.47
N SER A 369 17.58 -7.46 -0.65
CA SER A 369 18.29 -7.33 0.63
C SER A 369 17.94 -8.41 1.64
N HIS A 370 16.78 -9.07 1.47
CA HIS A 370 16.27 -10.12 2.34
C HIS A 370 15.85 -11.35 1.53
N ALA A 371 16.56 -11.65 0.44
CA ALA A 371 16.18 -12.71 -0.49
C ALA A 371 16.04 -14.08 0.17
N GLU A 372 16.87 -14.37 1.19
CA GLU A 372 16.79 -15.60 1.98
C GLU A 372 15.43 -15.76 2.67
N TYR A 373 14.86 -14.68 3.21
CA TYR A 373 13.53 -14.68 3.81
C TYR A 373 12.45 -14.83 2.74
N TRP A 374 12.48 -13.98 1.70
CA TRP A 374 11.46 -13.94 0.67
C TRP A 374 11.41 -15.22 -0.17
N ALA A 375 12.52 -15.96 -0.29
CA ALA A 375 12.59 -17.21 -1.05
C ALA A 375 12.04 -18.44 -0.29
N LEU A 376 11.74 -18.32 1.01
CA LEU A 376 11.20 -19.42 1.81
C LEU A 376 9.82 -19.85 1.29
N PRO A 377 9.59 -21.15 1.02
CA PRO A 377 8.31 -21.61 0.48
C PRO A 377 7.09 -21.20 1.32
N VAL A 378 7.21 -21.25 2.65
CA VAL A 378 6.09 -20.89 3.56
C VAL A 378 5.78 -19.39 3.52
N VAL A 379 6.79 -18.53 3.35
CA VAL A 379 6.61 -17.09 3.20
C VAL A 379 5.87 -16.81 1.90
N ILE A 380 6.31 -17.43 0.81
CA ILE A 380 5.67 -17.29 -0.51
C ILE A 380 4.23 -17.81 -0.50
N GLN A 381 3.96 -18.95 0.13
CA GLN A 381 2.59 -19.46 0.28
C GLN A 381 1.68 -18.48 1.03
N ALA A 382 2.18 -17.88 2.11
CA ALA A 382 1.46 -16.83 2.84
C ALA A 382 1.21 -15.61 1.94
N SER A 383 2.22 -15.17 1.17
CA SER A 383 2.10 -14.05 0.23
C SER A 383 1.07 -14.31 -0.87
N ILE A 384 1.06 -15.52 -1.45
CA ILE A 384 0.08 -15.90 -2.50
C ILE A 384 -1.34 -15.85 -1.94
N ARG A 385 -1.56 -16.37 -0.73
CA ARG A 385 -2.86 -16.29 -0.06
C ARG A 385 -3.32 -14.85 0.13
N ARG A 386 -2.43 -14.00 0.65
CA ARG A 386 -2.73 -12.57 0.85
C ARG A 386 -2.96 -11.83 -0.47
N PHE A 387 -2.26 -12.22 -1.52
CA PHE A 387 -2.48 -11.72 -2.88
C PHE A 387 -3.88 -12.09 -3.40
N ASP A 388 -4.32 -13.34 -3.24
CA ASP A 388 -5.67 -13.76 -3.65
C ASP A 388 -6.76 -12.99 -2.89
N GLN A 389 -6.59 -12.83 -1.57
CA GLN A 389 -7.45 -12.01 -0.73
C GLN A 389 -7.48 -10.55 -1.19
N PHE A 390 -6.33 -9.96 -1.47
CA PHE A 390 -6.21 -8.58 -1.93
C PHE A 390 -6.85 -8.38 -3.30
N ARG A 391 -6.61 -9.29 -4.26
CA ARG A 391 -7.23 -9.27 -5.59
C ARG A 391 -8.75 -9.31 -5.50
N HIS A 392 -9.28 -10.12 -4.59
CA HIS A 392 -10.71 -10.20 -4.34
C HIS A 392 -11.30 -8.86 -3.87
N ILE A 393 -10.65 -8.16 -2.93
CA ILE A 393 -11.07 -6.82 -2.49
C ILE A 393 -11.00 -5.83 -3.66
N ALA A 394 -9.88 -5.82 -4.38
CA ALA A 394 -9.64 -4.91 -5.49
C ALA A 394 -10.67 -5.04 -6.62
N GLN A 395 -11.15 -6.27 -6.89
CA GLN A 395 -12.09 -6.54 -7.97
C GLN A 395 -13.57 -6.43 -7.56
N ASN A 396 -13.92 -6.79 -6.32
CA ASN A 396 -15.32 -7.01 -5.94
C ASN A 396 -15.88 -6.04 -4.90
N VAL A 397 -15.01 -5.35 -4.15
CA VAL A 397 -15.43 -4.57 -2.97
C VAL A 397 -15.26 -3.07 -3.19
N VAL A 398 -14.34 -2.64 -4.05
CA VAL A 398 -13.96 -1.23 -4.10
C VAL A 398 -14.61 -0.47 -5.26
N ALA A 399 -15.64 0.33 -4.92
CA ALA A 399 -16.18 1.39 -5.79
C ALA A 399 -15.52 2.77 -5.55
N VAL A 400 -14.65 2.93 -4.52
CA VAL A 400 -14.25 4.26 -3.98
C VAL A 400 -12.71 4.49 -3.89
N GLY A 401 -11.86 3.67 -4.51
CA GLY A 401 -10.43 4.00 -4.70
C GLY A 401 -9.45 2.82 -4.75
N SER A 402 -8.33 2.94 -5.45
CA SER A 402 -7.38 1.83 -5.62
C SER A 402 -6.77 1.37 -4.27
N PRO A 403 -6.93 0.10 -3.86
CA PRO A 403 -6.36 -0.44 -2.62
C PRO A 403 -4.82 -0.46 -2.68
N VAL A 404 -4.18 -0.45 -1.52
CA VAL A 404 -2.71 -0.34 -1.40
C VAL A 404 -2.11 -1.68 -1.09
N ALA A 405 -1.36 -2.28 -2.02
CA ALA A 405 -0.67 -3.55 -1.83
C ALA A 405 0.55 -3.40 -0.89
N SER A 406 0.75 -4.36 0.01
CA SER A 406 2.00 -4.55 0.74
C SER A 406 3.08 -5.20 -0.14
N ILE A 407 4.35 -5.20 0.31
CA ILE A 407 5.49 -5.72 -0.45
C ILE A 407 5.30 -7.18 -0.87
N ASP A 408 4.78 -8.03 0.04
CA ASP A 408 4.54 -9.45 -0.23
C ASP A 408 3.48 -9.66 -1.32
N ILE A 409 2.41 -8.86 -1.29
CA ILE A 409 1.35 -8.87 -2.32
C ILE A 409 1.92 -8.36 -3.65
N ALA A 410 2.71 -7.28 -3.63
CA ALA A 410 3.31 -6.72 -4.82
C ALA A 410 4.31 -7.66 -5.48
N LEU A 411 5.09 -8.39 -4.67
CA LEU A 411 6.03 -9.42 -5.13
C LEU A 411 5.30 -10.53 -5.88
N VAL A 412 4.21 -11.05 -5.32
CA VAL A 412 3.40 -12.08 -6.00
C VAL A 412 2.76 -11.51 -7.26
N ALA A 413 2.18 -10.30 -7.19
CA ALA A 413 1.56 -9.63 -8.32
C ALA A 413 2.51 -9.54 -9.53
N GLN A 414 3.74 -9.06 -9.32
CA GLN A 414 4.73 -8.96 -10.40
C GLN A 414 5.19 -10.31 -10.93
N SER A 415 5.18 -11.37 -10.10
CA SER A 415 5.53 -12.72 -10.56
C SER A 415 4.48 -13.36 -11.48
N VAL A 416 3.22 -12.93 -11.38
CA VAL A 416 2.10 -13.46 -12.18
C VAL A 416 1.57 -12.49 -13.24
N GLN A 417 1.96 -11.22 -13.21
CA GLN A 417 1.59 -10.22 -14.22
C GLN A 417 2.10 -10.56 -15.62
N VAL A 418 3.07 -11.49 -15.75
CA VAL A 418 3.42 -12.11 -17.04
C VAL A 418 2.23 -12.92 -17.63
N PHE A 419 1.20 -13.22 -16.83
CA PHE A 419 0.06 -14.08 -17.18
C PHE A 419 -1.34 -13.48 -16.87
N GLU A 420 -1.47 -12.46 -16.00
CA GLU A 420 -2.76 -11.82 -15.65
C GLU A 420 -2.64 -10.28 -15.60
N THR A 421 -3.22 -9.57 -16.59
CA THR A 421 -3.19 -8.10 -16.75
C THR A 421 -4.07 -7.32 -15.75
N SER A 422 -4.67 -7.98 -14.76
CA SER A 422 -5.83 -7.46 -14.02
C SER A 422 -5.51 -6.71 -12.72
N LEU A 423 -4.23 -6.59 -12.31
CA LEU A 423 -3.87 -5.99 -11.02
C LEU A 423 -2.66 -5.07 -11.14
N MET A 424 -2.87 -3.80 -11.53
CA MET A 424 -1.83 -2.77 -11.55
C MET A 424 -1.45 -2.33 -10.12
N LEU A 425 -0.15 -2.29 -9.81
CA LEU A 425 0.34 -1.67 -8.58
C LEU A 425 0.05 -0.16 -8.60
N PRO A 426 -0.37 0.45 -7.47
CA PRO A 426 -0.64 1.88 -7.43
C PRO A 426 0.59 2.70 -7.85
N ARG A 427 0.44 3.59 -8.83
CA ARG A 427 1.52 4.46 -9.36
C ARG A 427 1.85 5.67 -8.46
N ASP A 428 1.25 5.74 -7.27
CA ASP A 428 1.22 6.95 -6.44
C ASP A 428 2.48 7.12 -5.58
N HIS A 429 3.13 8.27 -5.72
CA HIS A 429 4.35 8.68 -5.00
C HIS A 429 4.02 9.26 -3.63
N GLY A 430 3.59 8.43 -2.68
CA GLY A 430 3.50 8.85 -1.28
C GLY A 430 2.59 10.07 -1.04
N SER A 431 1.54 10.25 -1.85
CA SER A 431 0.58 11.32 -1.63
C SER A 431 -0.07 11.21 -0.24
N ARG A 432 -0.63 12.31 0.28
CA ARG A 432 -1.45 12.28 1.50
C ARG A 432 -2.61 11.27 1.41
N SER A 433 -3.00 10.88 0.20
CA SER A 433 -4.00 9.83 -0.02
C SER A 433 -3.47 8.42 0.31
N LEU A 434 -2.16 8.16 0.27
CA LEU A 434 -1.61 6.82 0.49
C LEU A 434 -1.94 6.30 1.89
N ASN A 435 -1.74 7.11 2.93
CA ASN A 435 -2.07 6.72 4.30
C ASN A 435 -3.58 6.47 4.48
N VAL A 436 -4.42 7.28 3.84
CA VAL A 436 -5.88 7.11 3.85
C VAL A 436 -6.29 5.85 3.11
N ARG A 437 -5.71 5.58 1.93
CA ARG A 437 -6.00 4.39 1.11
C ARG A 437 -5.48 3.11 1.77
N LEU A 438 -4.36 3.17 2.47
CA LEU A 438 -3.82 2.05 3.24
C LEU A 438 -4.74 1.72 4.42
N ALA A 439 -5.19 2.74 5.16
CA ALA A 439 -6.21 2.59 6.19
C ALA A 439 -7.52 2.00 5.63
N GLU A 440 -8.00 2.49 4.48
CA GLU A 440 -9.18 1.93 3.83
C GLU A 440 -8.99 0.45 3.46
N THR A 441 -7.82 0.13 2.89
CA THR A 441 -7.47 -1.25 2.52
C THR A 441 -7.49 -2.15 3.75
N ALA A 442 -6.96 -1.68 4.88
CA ALA A 442 -6.92 -2.44 6.11
C ALA A 442 -8.32 -2.73 6.68
N VAL A 443 -9.20 -1.73 6.71
CA VAL A 443 -10.60 -1.89 7.14
C VAL A 443 -11.34 -2.87 6.22
N LEU A 444 -11.21 -2.71 4.90
CA LEU A 444 -11.87 -3.60 3.94
C LEU A 444 -11.37 -5.04 4.02
N PHE A 445 -10.07 -5.22 4.25
CA PHE A 445 -9.48 -6.54 4.40
C PHE A 445 -10.00 -7.26 5.64
N HIS A 446 -10.10 -6.54 6.77
CA HIS A 446 -10.72 -7.06 7.96
C HIS A 446 -12.20 -7.38 7.75
N GLU A 447 -12.98 -6.50 7.12
CA GLU A 447 -14.40 -6.75 6.88
C GLU A 447 -14.65 -7.98 5.98
N ALA A 448 -13.78 -8.20 4.99
CA ALA A 448 -13.90 -9.32 4.06
C ALA A 448 -13.45 -10.65 4.67
N PHE A 449 -12.34 -10.64 5.41
CA PHE A 449 -11.65 -11.87 5.83
C PHE A 449 -11.55 -12.08 7.34
N PHE A 450 -11.93 -11.08 8.15
CA PHE A 450 -11.72 -11.03 9.60
C PHE A 450 -10.24 -11.21 9.99
N GLU A 451 -9.34 -10.73 9.15
CA GLU A 451 -7.89 -10.82 9.32
C GLU A 451 -7.26 -9.41 9.32
N PRO A 452 -6.19 -9.17 10.09
CA PRO A 452 -5.47 -7.90 10.06
C PRO A 452 -4.69 -7.75 8.75
N TYR A 453 -4.75 -6.57 8.12
CA TYR A 453 -4.02 -6.32 6.88
C TYR A 453 -2.52 -6.11 7.09
N ALA A 454 -2.13 -5.29 8.07
CA ALA A 454 -0.73 -5.02 8.39
C ALA A 454 -0.60 -4.64 9.87
N PRO A 455 -0.37 -5.61 10.78
CA PRO A 455 -0.43 -5.38 12.22
C PRO A 455 0.66 -4.43 12.76
N SER A 456 1.71 -4.17 11.98
CA SER A 456 2.85 -3.31 12.37
C SER A 456 2.78 -1.88 11.83
N ILE A 457 1.79 -1.53 11.00
CA ILE A 457 1.70 -0.19 10.42
C ILE A 457 0.84 0.69 11.33
N GLY A 458 1.43 1.78 11.84
CA GLY A 458 0.69 2.83 12.53
C GLY A 458 -0.26 3.54 11.58
N LEU A 459 -1.49 3.05 11.46
CA LEU A 459 -2.51 3.66 10.62
C LEU A 459 -3.05 4.93 11.31
N ASN A 460 -3.13 6.03 10.56
CA ASN A 460 -3.58 7.31 11.10
C ASN A 460 -5.12 7.40 11.07
N GLN A 461 -5.76 6.98 12.16
CA GLN A 461 -7.22 7.01 12.31
C GLN A 461 -7.81 8.42 12.10
N ALA A 462 -7.17 9.45 12.66
CA ALA A 462 -7.66 10.83 12.56
C ALA A 462 -7.66 11.33 11.10
N LEU A 463 -6.58 11.06 10.37
CA LEU A 463 -6.48 11.39 8.96
C LEU A 463 -7.50 10.62 8.12
N TRP A 464 -7.68 9.32 8.39
CA TRP A 464 -8.69 8.52 7.69
C TRP A 464 -10.12 8.98 7.96
N LEU A 465 -10.48 9.27 9.21
CA LEU A 465 -11.80 9.79 9.57
C LEU A 465 -12.06 11.18 8.98
N SER A 466 -11.03 12.01 8.80
CA SER A 466 -11.16 13.34 8.19
C SER A 466 -11.66 13.29 6.74
N THR A 467 -11.53 12.15 6.06
CA THR A 467 -12.02 11.97 4.68
C THR A 467 -13.41 11.33 4.62
N LYS A 468 -14.08 11.13 5.74
CA LYS A 468 -15.37 10.42 5.81
C LYS A 468 -16.53 11.37 6.05
N VAL A 469 -17.62 11.17 5.31
CA VAL A 469 -18.87 11.93 5.46
C VAL A 469 -19.59 11.55 6.77
N PHE A 470 -19.61 10.27 7.12
CA PHE A 470 -20.30 9.76 8.32
C PHE A 470 -19.31 9.28 9.38
N VAL A 471 -18.65 10.22 10.06
CA VAL A 471 -17.52 9.94 10.98
C VAL A 471 -17.85 8.90 12.05
N GLN A 472 -19.03 8.96 12.69
CA GLN A 472 -19.37 8.04 13.79
C GLN A 472 -19.54 6.59 13.32
N SER A 473 -20.17 6.34 12.17
CA SER A 473 -20.33 4.98 11.64
C SER A 473 -18.99 4.42 11.16
N GLN A 474 -18.14 5.27 10.58
CA GLN A 474 -16.81 4.88 10.12
C GLN A 474 -15.85 4.62 11.28
N LYS A 475 -15.95 5.39 12.37
CA LYS A 475 -15.22 5.10 13.60
C LYS A 475 -15.57 3.72 14.14
N LYS A 476 -16.86 3.35 14.18
CA LYS A 476 -17.28 2.01 14.57
C LYS A 476 -16.71 0.91 13.66
N ARG A 477 -16.63 1.15 12.34
CA ARG A 477 -15.98 0.20 11.39
C ARG A 477 -14.49 0.06 11.69
N TRP A 478 -13.81 1.17 11.98
CA TRP A 478 -12.41 1.17 12.38
C TRP A 478 -12.17 0.36 13.65
N ASP A 479 -12.91 0.65 14.73
CA ASP A 479 -12.77 -0.01 16.03
C ASP A 479 -13.16 -1.51 15.98
N GLN A 480 -13.78 -1.95 14.87
CA GLN A 480 -14.01 -3.37 14.61
C GLN A 480 -12.80 -4.02 13.90
N ALA A 481 -12.09 -3.26 13.06
CA ALA A 481 -10.99 -3.75 12.24
C ALA A 481 -9.62 -3.70 12.91
N HIS A 482 -9.46 -2.85 13.93
CA HIS A 482 -8.24 -2.56 14.68
C HIS A 482 -8.53 -2.55 16.16
#